data_AF-A0A061FTI0-F1
#
_entry.id   AF-A0A061FTI0-F1
#
_cell.length_a   1.000
_cell.length_b   1.000
_cell.length_c   1.000
_cell.angle_alpha   90.00
_cell.angle_beta   90.00
_cell.angle_gamma   90.00
#
_symmetry.space_group_name_H-M   'P 1'
#
loop_
_entity.id
_entity.type
_entity.pdbx_description
1 polymer ?
#
loop_
_entity_poly.entity_id
_entity_poly.type
_entity_poly.pdbx_seq_one_letter_code
_entity_poly.pdbx_strand_id
1 'polypeptide(L)'
;MATSGNNDPKRRQLIVSSICKHFSLDPKAFSSEVPGNDIKNLYLNILKSSGKESPKNNDEVMKWIAFAESFPKDSKACHGVLNELNADLAQKSVLLGNGFTPSEADVIVFSAVHNSVIGLSNSEKDKLPHVMRWMDYIQSKEDLGALFQKILLEKPGFEPQKKAKGDKEAVQEKKKAPETEASDKDKELSVSLLNIQVGLICKAWKHPSADSLLVEEIDVGEAKLRQVVSGLAKYCSPEQLTNRRVVLITNVKPGKLRDVMSEGLVLCASNEDHTAVEPLLPPEGAKPGEHVSFSG
;
A
#
# COMPACT_ATOMS: atom_id res chain seq x y z
N MET A 1 -9.21 -4.68 -44.18
CA MET A 1 -10.36 -3.95 -43.62
C MET A 1 -9.87 -3.19 -42.40
N ALA A 2 -9.78 -1.86 -42.51
CA ALA A 2 -9.28 -1.00 -41.44
C ALA A 2 -10.26 -1.05 -40.26
N THR A 3 -9.79 -1.52 -39.10
CA THR A 3 -10.54 -1.46 -37.84
C THR A 3 -10.67 0.02 -37.46
N SER A 4 -11.89 0.54 -37.57
CA SER A 4 -12.25 1.89 -37.16
C SER A 4 -11.81 2.10 -35.71
N GLY A 5 -10.82 2.96 -35.51
CA GLY A 5 -10.26 3.27 -34.20
C GLY A 5 -11.37 3.78 -33.28
N ASN A 6 -11.45 3.16 -32.10
CA ASN A 6 -12.42 3.45 -31.05
C ASN A 6 -12.10 4.81 -30.39
N ASN A 7 -12.28 5.90 -31.16
CA ASN A 7 -11.65 7.20 -30.89
C ASN A 7 -12.51 8.08 -29.97
N ASP A 8 -12.78 7.62 -28.74
CA ASP A 8 -13.57 8.38 -27.77
C ASP A 8 -12.81 9.65 -27.30
N PRO A 9 -13.29 10.87 -27.64
CA PRO A 9 -12.60 12.09 -27.23
C PRO A 9 -12.58 12.28 -25.71
N LYS A 10 -13.64 11.84 -25.00
CA LYS A 10 -13.74 12.00 -23.54
C LYS A 10 -12.76 11.09 -22.82
N ARG A 11 -12.66 9.81 -23.25
CA ARG A 11 -11.69 8.86 -22.67
C ARG A 11 -10.25 9.35 -22.88
N ARG A 12 -9.93 9.86 -24.07
CA ARG A 12 -8.60 10.43 -24.36
C ARG A 12 -8.29 11.62 -23.47
N GLN A 13 -9.24 12.54 -23.30
CA GLN A 13 -9.07 13.69 -22.42
C GLN A 13 -8.84 13.28 -20.96
N LEU A 14 -9.55 12.26 -20.47
CA LEU A 14 -9.32 11.71 -19.14
C LEU A 14 -7.91 11.13 -19.01
N ILE A 15 -7.48 10.28 -19.93
CA ILE A 15 -6.15 9.67 -19.93
C ILE A 15 -5.05 10.75 -19.93
N VAL A 16 -5.16 11.77 -20.79
CA VAL A 16 -4.23 12.91 -20.83
C VAL A 16 -4.19 13.64 -19.50
N SER A 17 -5.35 13.96 -18.94
CA SER A 17 -5.43 14.69 -17.66
C SER A 17 -4.80 13.90 -16.52
N SER A 18 -4.98 12.57 -16.51
CA SER A 18 -4.37 11.68 -15.53
C SER A 18 -2.83 11.63 -15.67
N ILE A 19 -2.32 11.51 -16.90
CA ILE A 19 -0.87 11.51 -17.15
C ILE A 19 -0.25 12.85 -16.76
N CYS A 20 -0.89 13.96 -17.10
CA CYS A 20 -0.42 15.30 -16.70
C CYS A 20 -0.35 15.41 -15.17
N LYS A 21 -1.38 14.98 -14.45
CA LYS A 21 -1.36 14.93 -12.98
C LYS A 21 -0.22 14.08 -12.44
N HIS A 22 -0.04 12.87 -12.97
CA HIS A 22 1.04 11.98 -12.57
C HIS A 22 2.43 12.61 -12.76
N PHE A 23 2.63 13.40 -13.82
CA PHE A 23 3.86 14.14 -14.06
C PHE A 23 3.91 15.52 -13.40
N SER A 24 2.91 15.89 -12.57
CA SER A 24 2.81 17.22 -11.95
C SER A 24 2.80 18.38 -12.97
N LEU A 25 2.14 18.16 -14.12
CA LEU A 25 1.96 19.12 -15.20
C LEU A 25 0.50 19.61 -15.27
N ASP A 26 0.29 20.84 -15.76
CA ASP A 26 -1.06 21.38 -15.97
C ASP A 26 -1.73 20.71 -17.18
N PRO A 27 -2.86 19.97 -17.00
CA PRO A 27 -3.59 19.34 -18.10
C PRO A 27 -4.05 20.32 -19.19
N LYS A 28 -4.29 21.60 -18.84
CA LYS A 28 -4.76 22.61 -19.80
C LYS A 28 -3.75 22.89 -20.92
N ALA A 29 -2.46 22.69 -20.65
CA ALA A 29 -1.41 22.86 -21.66
C ALA A 29 -1.43 21.76 -22.75
N PHE A 30 -2.07 20.62 -22.46
CA PHE A 30 -2.14 19.45 -23.34
C PHE A 30 -3.57 19.09 -23.75
N SER A 31 -4.56 19.87 -23.28
CA SER A 31 -5.97 19.71 -23.60
C SER A 31 -6.20 20.07 -25.07
N SER A 32 -6.12 19.07 -25.93
CA SER A 32 -6.29 19.25 -27.36
C SER A 32 -7.76 19.19 -27.76
N GLU A 33 -8.35 20.34 -28.08
CA GLU A 33 -9.30 20.47 -29.19
C GLU A 33 -8.57 20.27 -30.55
N VAL A 34 -7.72 19.23 -30.67
CA VAL A 34 -6.97 18.94 -31.90
C VAL A 34 -7.48 17.62 -32.47
N PRO A 35 -8.24 17.65 -33.57
CA PRO A 35 -8.65 16.44 -34.27
C PRO A 35 -7.42 15.65 -34.72
N GLY A 36 -7.31 14.39 -34.30
CA GLY A 36 -6.37 13.43 -34.90
C GLY A 36 -5.15 13.03 -34.07
N ASN A 37 -4.91 13.61 -32.88
CA ASN A 37 -3.87 13.08 -32.00
C ASN A 37 -4.37 11.84 -31.22
N ASP A 38 -3.68 10.72 -31.42
CA ASP A 38 -3.83 9.47 -30.68
C ASP A 38 -3.18 9.61 -29.28
N ILE A 39 -3.47 8.67 -28.37
CA ILE A 39 -2.98 8.73 -26.98
C ILE A 39 -1.45 8.70 -26.97
N LYS A 40 -0.87 7.96 -27.91
CA LYS A 40 0.58 7.86 -28.12
C LYS A 40 1.23 9.23 -28.35
N ASN A 41 0.75 10.03 -29.31
CA ASN A 41 1.36 11.33 -29.59
C ASN A 41 1.21 12.31 -28.42
N LEU A 42 0.07 12.27 -27.73
CA LEU A 42 -0.17 13.09 -26.54
C LEU A 42 0.79 12.71 -25.40
N TYR A 43 0.94 11.41 -25.13
CA TYR A 43 1.91 10.90 -24.16
C TYR A 43 3.33 11.36 -24.48
N LEU A 44 3.78 11.22 -25.73
CA LEU A 44 5.12 11.64 -26.14
C LEU A 44 5.34 13.16 -25.96
N ASN A 45 4.31 13.98 -26.19
CA ASN A 45 4.38 15.43 -25.97
C ASN A 45 4.47 15.79 -24.48
N ILE A 46 3.69 15.10 -23.64
CA ILE A 46 3.73 15.29 -22.19
C ILE A 46 5.09 14.86 -21.64
N LEU A 47 5.60 13.71 -22.08
CA LEU A 47 6.90 13.19 -21.67
C LEU A 47 8.03 14.17 -22.01
N LYS A 48 8.06 14.67 -23.26
CA LYS A 48 9.02 15.73 -23.68
C LYS A 48 8.92 16.97 -22.81
N SER A 49 7.71 17.42 -22.49
CA SER A 49 7.48 18.65 -21.70
C SER A 49 7.80 18.46 -20.22
N SER A 50 7.72 17.23 -19.70
CA SER A 50 8.05 16.90 -18.31
C SER A 50 9.56 16.91 -18.02
N GLY A 51 10.41 16.92 -19.05
CA GLY A 51 11.86 16.83 -18.91
C GLY A 51 12.37 15.47 -18.41
N LYS A 52 11.49 14.47 -18.24
CA LYS A 52 11.88 13.10 -17.88
C LYS A 52 12.42 12.37 -19.11
N GLU A 53 13.56 11.68 -18.95
CA GLU A 53 14.09 10.78 -19.99
C GLU A 53 13.07 9.68 -20.32
N SER A 54 13.08 9.23 -21.57
CA SER A 54 12.25 8.10 -21.98
C SER A 54 12.53 6.88 -21.10
N PRO A 55 11.50 6.22 -20.54
CA PRO A 55 11.68 5.06 -19.67
C PRO A 55 12.54 4.00 -20.36
N LYS A 56 13.34 3.25 -19.58
CA LYS A 56 14.08 2.06 -20.06
C LYS A 56 13.16 1.04 -20.74
N ASN A 57 11.87 1.05 -20.43
CA ASN A 57 10.84 0.14 -20.93
C ASN A 57 9.83 0.83 -21.86
N ASN A 58 10.29 1.77 -22.71
CA ASN A 58 9.40 2.51 -23.61
C ASN A 58 8.50 1.59 -24.46
N ASP A 59 9.00 0.44 -24.91
CA ASP A 59 8.22 -0.53 -25.69
C ASP A 59 7.04 -1.12 -24.89
N GLU A 60 7.21 -1.36 -23.59
CA GLU A 60 6.14 -1.87 -22.74
C GLU A 60 5.10 -0.79 -22.43
N VAL A 61 5.53 0.47 -22.25
CA VAL A 61 4.60 1.61 -22.10
C VAL A 61 3.76 1.78 -23.37
N MET A 62 4.39 1.65 -24.55
CA MET A 62 3.68 1.71 -25.84
C MET A 62 2.67 0.57 -26.00
N LYS A 63 2.96 -0.63 -25.48
CA LYS A 63 1.99 -1.74 -25.43
C LYS A 63 0.76 -1.36 -24.61
N TRP A 64 0.93 -0.74 -23.45
CA TRP A 64 -0.19 -0.33 -22.59
C TRP A 64 -0.97 0.86 -23.14
N ILE A 65 -0.33 1.76 -23.88
CA ILE A 65 -1.01 2.80 -24.66
C ILE A 65 -1.91 2.16 -25.74
N ALA A 66 -1.37 1.21 -26.50
CA ALA A 66 -2.16 0.50 -27.51
C ALA A 66 -3.33 -0.28 -26.89
N PHE A 67 -3.13 -0.87 -25.71
CA PHE A 67 -4.20 -1.47 -24.91
C PHE A 67 -5.30 -0.44 -24.59
N ALA A 68 -4.93 0.74 -24.08
CA ALA A 68 -5.90 1.78 -23.71
C ALA A 68 -6.70 2.32 -24.92
N GLU A 69 -6.05 2.45 -26.08
CA GLU A 69 -6.68 2.86 -27.34
C GLU A 69 -7.65 1.80 -27.88
N SER A 70 -7.28 0.52 -27.77
CA SER A 70 -8.08 -0.60 -28.26
C SER A 70 -9.15 -1.08 -27.27
N PHE A 71 -9.14 -0.59 -26.03
CA PHE A 71 -10.08 -1.02 -25.00
C PHE A 71 -11.53 -0.81 -25.46
N PRO A 72 -12.38 -1.85 -25.45
CA PRO A 72 -13.71 -1.79 -26.04
C PRO A 72 -14.67 -0.85 -25.28
N LYS A 73 -15.82 -0.57 -25.92
CA LYS A 73 -16.97 0.11 -25.28
C LYS A 73 -18.13 -0.86 -25.03
N ASP A 74 -18.23 -1.91 -25.83
CA ASP A 74 -19.23 -2.95 -25.64
C ASP A 74 -19.00 -3.65 -24.30
N SER A 75 -20.06 -3.82 -23.52
CA SER A 75 -19.97 -4.38 -22.17
C SER A 75 -19.39 -5.80 -22.18
N LYS A 76 -19.82 -6.67 -23.11
CA LYS A 76 -19.34 -8.06 -23.17
C LYS A 76 -17.86 -8.15 -23.58
N ALA A 77 -17.44 -7.33 -24.55
CA ALA A 77 -16.05 -7.22 -24.93
C ALA A 77 -15.19 -6.62 -23.80
N CYS A 78 -15.71 -5.65 -23.03
CA CYS A 78 -15.02 -5.12 -21.84
C CYS A 78 -14.75 -6.22 -20.82
N HIS A 79 -15.71 -7.09 -20.56
CA HIS A 79 -15.53 -8.22 -19.63
C HIS A 79 -14.41 -9.16 -20.08
N GLY A 80 -14.33 -9.49 -21.38
CA GLY A 80 -13.25 -10.32 -21.93
C GLY A 80 -11.87 -9.70 -21.68
N VAL A 81 -11.72 -8.42 -22.05
CA VAL A 81 -10.44 -7.69 -21.88
C VAL A 81 -10.09 -7.48 -20.41
N LEU A 82 -11.07 -7.26 -19.53
CA LEU A 82 -10.84 -7.14 -18.08
C LEU A 82 -10.39 -8.47 -17.46
N ASN A 83 -10.89 -9.62 -17.94
CA ASN A 83 -10.41 -10.93 -17.47
C ASN A 83 -8.95 -11.18 -17.86
N GLU A 84 -8.55 -10.79 -19.08
CA GLU A 84 -7.16 -10.87 -19.52
C GLU A 84 -6.25 -9.97 -18.68
N LEU A 85 -6.67 -8.71 -18.46
CA LEU A 85 -5.95 -7.79 -17.56
C LEU A 85 -5.86 -8.34 -16.14
N ASN A 86 -6.91 -8.99 -15.63
CA ASN A 86 -6.92 -9.62 -14.32
C ASN A 86 -5.89 -10.75 -14.22
N ALA A 87 -5.76 -11.59 -15.26
CA ALA A 87 -4.75 -12.63 -15.30
C ALA A 87 -3.33 -12.05 -15.33
N ASP A 88 -3.10 -11.00 -16.13
CA ASP A 88 -1.81 -10.30 -16.22
C ASP A 88 -1.39 -9.67 -14.88
N LEU A 89 -2.37 -9.18 -14.10
CA LEU A 89 -2.17 -8.57 -12.77
C LEU A 89 -2.04 -9.59 -11.63
N ALA A 90 -2.22 -10.89 -11.90
CA ALA A 90 -2.17 -11.92 -10.86
C ALA A 90 -0.81 -11.99 -10.15
N GLN A 91 0.28 -11.72 -10.88
CA GLN A 91 1.65 -11.75 -10.36
C GLN A 91 2.28 -10.35 -10.27
N LYS A 92 1.48 -9.29 -10.44
CA LYS A 92 1.99 -7.92 -10.57
C LYS A 92 1.21 -6.95 -9.71
N SER A 93 1.89 -6.27 -8.79
CA SER A 93 1.28 -5.22 -7.98
C SER A 93 0.92 -3.97 -8.79
N VAL A 94 1.75 -3.65 -9.79
CA VAL A 94 1.66 -2.56 -10.77
C VAL A 94 2.17 -3.04 -12.13
N LEU A 95 1.80 -2.37 -13.22
CA LEU A 95 2.12 -2.78 -14.58
C LEU A 95 3.61 -2.68 -14.89
N LEU A 96 4.25 -1.52 -14.61
CA LEU A 96 5.65 -1.25 -14.99
C LEU A 96 6.53 -0.58 -13.90
N GLY A 97 6.05 -0.40 -12.66
CA GLY A 97 6.77 0.34 -11.63
C GLY A 97 7.49 -0.49 -10.55
N ASN A 98 8.28 -1.49 -10.98
CA ASN A 98 9.08 -2.37 -10.11
C ASN A 98 8.31 -3.01 -8.93
N GLY A 99 6.98 -3.08 -9.00
CA GLY A 99 6.11 -3.64 -7.96
C GLY A 99 5.70 -2.68 -6.83
N PHE A 100 6.30 -1.50 -6.70
CA PHE A 100 6.13 -0.64 -5.51
C PHE A 100 5.54 0.74 -5.77
N THR A 101 5.62 1.24 -6.99
CA THR A 101 5.15 2.59 -7.34
C THR A 101 4.32 2.52 -8.61
N PRO A 102 3.15 3.17 -8.69
CA PRO A 102 2.45 3.30 -9.96
C PRO A 102 3.34 3.93 -11.02
N SER A 103 3.30 3.38 -12.23
CA SER A 103 3.94 3.95 -13.41
C SER A 103 2.92 4.68 -14.28
N GLU A 104 3.39 5.42 -15.28
CA GLU A 104 2.54 6.02 -16.30
C GLU A 104 1.64 4.99 -17.00
N ALA A 105 2.10 3.75 -17.19
CA ALA A 105 1.29 2.67 -17.75
C ALA A 105 0.11 2.33 -16.85
N ASP A 106 0.31 2.31 -15.52
CA ASP A 106 -0.77 2.07 -14.57
C ASP A 106 -1.84 3.16 -14.67
N VAL A 107 -1.42 4.42 -14.72
CA VAL A 107 -2.32 5.58 -14.82
C VAL A 107 -3.10 5.57 -16.14
N ILE A 108 -2.44 5.21 -17.24
CA ILE A 108 -3.05 5.10 -18.58
C ILE A 108 -4.13 4.01 -18.59
N VAL A 109 -3.78 2.79 -18.14
CA VAL A 109 -4.70 1.66 -18.15
C VAL A 109 -5.85 1.88 -17.16
N PHE A 110 -5.56 2.45 -15.99
CA PHE A 110 -6.57 2.78 -14.98
C PHE A 110 -7.63 3.69 -15.59
N SER A 111 -7.16 4.77 -16.22
CA SER A 111 -8.02 5.77 -16.86
C SER A 111 -8.86 5.19 -18.00
N ALA A 112 -8.31 4.23 -18.76
CA ALA A 112 -9.01 3.60 -19.87
C ALA A 112 -10.16 2.68 -19.43
N VAL A 113 -9.94 1.93 -18.34
CA VAL A 113 -10.85 0.86 -17.91
C VAL A 113 -11.77 1.28 -16.75
N HIS A 114 -11.50 2.41 -16.08
CA HIS A 114 -12.24 2.92 -14.91
C HIS A 114 -13.76 2.94 -15.13
N ASN A 115 -14.24 3.59 -16.19
CA ASN A 115 -15.68 3.71 -16.48
C ASN A 115 -16.37 2.36 -16.66
N SER A 116 -15.65 1.35 -17.18
CA SER A 116 -16.21 0.00 -17.31
C SER A 116 -16.24 -0.69 -15.95
N VAL A 117 -15.18 -0.58 -15.14
CA VAL A 117 -15.08 -1.24 -13.83
C VAL A 117 -16.05 -0.65 -12.80
N ILE A 118 -16.26 0.67 -12.79
CA ILE A 118 -17.19 1.30 -11.86
C ILE A 118 -18.64 0.87 -12.11
N GLY A 119 -19.00 0.65 -13.38
CA GLY A 119 -20.32 0.18 -13.81
C GLY A 119 -20.60 -1.31 -13.55
N LEU A 120 -19.61 -2.08 -13.13
CA LEU A 120 -19.79 -3.51 -12.79
C LEU A 120 -20.58 -3.69 -11.50
N SER A 121 -21.40 -4.74 -11.48
CA SER A 121 -22.04 -5.24 -10.27
C SER A 121 -21.01 -5.85 -9.29
N ASN A 122 -21.38 -6.01 -8.02
CA ASN A 122 -20.49 -6.61 -7.02
C ASN A 122 -20.06 -8.03 -7.40
N SER A 123 -20.98 -8.85 -7.92
CA SER A 123 -20.68 -10.22 -8.36
C SER A 123 -19.70 -10.29 -9.54
N GLU A 124 -19.67 -9.27 -10.41
CA GLU A 124 -18.70 -9.18 -11.50
C GLU A 124 -17.33 -8.72 -10.98
N LYS A 125 -17.31 -7.78 -10.03
CA LYS A 125 -16.08 -7.33 -9.35
C LYS A 125 -15.40 -8.45 -8.57
N ASP A 126 -16.18 -9.32 -7.92
CA ASP A 126 -15.67 -10.49 -7.18
C ASP A 126 -14.89 -11.47 -8.08
N LYS A 127 -15.20 -11.51 -9.38
CA LYS A 127 -14.51 -12.36 -10.37
C LYS A 127 -13.21 -11.72 -10.88
N LEU A 128 -12.94 -10.46 -10.54
CA LEU A 128 -11.78 -9.69 -10.99
C LEU A 128 -10.90 -9.23 -9.80
N PRO A 129 -10.48 -10.14 -8.90
CA PRO A 129 -9.83 -9.74 -7.64
C PRO A 129 -8.52 -8.96 -7.84
N HIS A 130 -7.74 -9.27 -8.89
CA HIS A 130 -6.47 -8.62 -9.16
C HIS A 130 -6.66 -7.23 -9.76
N VAL A 131 -7.64 -7.05 -10.66
CA VAL A 131 -8.04 -5.72 -11.16
C VAL A 131 -8.59 -4.87 -10.03
N MET A 132 -9.44 -5.43 -9.16
CA MET A 132 -10.02 -4.71 -8.03
C MET A 132 -8.94 -4.27 -7.03
N ARG A 133 -8.02 -5.18 -6.65
CA ARG A 133 -6.85 -4.84 -5.82
C ARG A 133 -6.00 -3.75 -6.44
N TRP A 134 -5.68 -3.89 -7.73
CA TRP A 134 -4.86 -2.92 -8.45
C TRP A 134 -5.53 -1.55 -8.55
N MET A 135 -6.82 -1.50 -8.90
CA MET A 135 -7.63 -0.28 -8.91
C MET A 135 -7.63 0.43 -7.56
N ASP A 136 -7.83 -0.32 -6.45
CA ASP A 136 -7.77 0.25 -5.09
C ASP A 136 -6.40 0.85 -4.79
N TYR A 137 -5.35 0.16 -5.21
CA TYR A 137 -3.99 0.60 -5.01
C TYR A 137 -3.71 1.90 -5.79
N ILE A 138 -4.05 1.96 -7.09
CA ILE A 138 -3.84 3.16 -7.91
C ILE A 138 -4.65 4.35 -7.38
N GLN A 139 -5.94 4.18 -7.05
CA GLN A 139 -6.77 5.27 -6.50
C GLN A 139 -6.31 5.75 -5.11
N SER A 140 -5.53 4.94 -4.39
CA SER A 140 -4.95 5.31 -3.08
C SER A 140 -3.60 6.02 -3.19
N LYS A 141 -2.85 5.77 -4.27
CA LYS A 141 -1.50 6.28 -4.47
C LYS A 141 -1.44 7.50 -5.37
N GLU A 142 -2.34 7.58 -6.34
CA GLU A 142 -2.43 8.68 -7.30
C GLU A 142 -3.59 9.62 -6.94
N ASP A 143 -3.35 10.94 -6.98
CA ASP A 143 -4.40 11.95 -6.73
C ASP A 143 -5.30 12.16 -7.97
N LEU A 144 -6.12 11.15 -8.24
CA LEU A 144 -7.04 11.13 -9.39
C LEU A 144 -8.50 11.42 -9.00
N GLY A 145 -8.78 11.77 -7.74
CA GLY A 145 -10.15 11.94 -7.22
C GLY A 145 -10.97 13.06 -7.89
N ALA A 146 -10.30 14.07 -8.45
CA ALA A 146 -10.98 15.12 -9.24
C ALA A 146 -11.37 14.66 -10.66
N LEU A 147 -10.77 13.59 -11.17
CA LEU A 147 -10.98 13.07 -12.52
C LEU A 147 -11.91 11.85 -12.55
N PHE A 148 -11.89 11.04 -11.49
CA PHE A 148 -12.64 9.78 -11.43
C PHE A 148 -13.39 9.64 -10.12
N GLN A 149 -14.60 9.08 -10.22
CA GLN A 149 -15.34 8.63 -9.05
C GLN A 149 -14.61 7.46 -8.38
N LYS A 150 -14.51 7.49 -7.05
CA LYS A 150 -13.85 6.42 -6.27
C LYS A 150 -14.59 5.10 -6.44
N ILE A 151 -13.86 4.03 -6.77
CA ILE A 151 -14.41 2.68 -6.85
C ILE A 151 -14.44 2.14 -5.42
N LEU A 152 -15.65 1.97 -4.88
CA LEU A 152 -15.83 1.41 -3.55
C LEU A 152 -15.66 -0.11 -3.60
N LEU A 153 -14.82 -0.62 -2.71
CA LEU A 153 -14.57 -2.05 -2.53
C LEU A 153 -15.02 -2.46 -1.15
N GLU A 154 -15.95 -3.41 -1.10
CA GLU A 154 -16.29 -4.11 0.13
C GLU A 154 -15.13 -5.04 0.45
N LYS A 155 -14.19 -4.55 1.27
CA LYS A 155 -13.08 -5.36 1.75
C LYS A 155 -13.66 -6.40 2.71
N PRO A 156 -13.48 -7.70 2.46
CA PRO A 156 -13.96 -8.72 3.39
C PRO A 156 -13.38 -8.42 4.77
N GLY A 157 -14.25 -8.42 5.78
CA GLY A 157 -13.82 -8.26 7.16
C GLY A 157 -12.80 -9.34 7.48
N PHE A 158 -11.60 -8.94 7.88
CA PHE A 158 -10.63 -9.88 8.40
C PHE A 158 -11.13 -10.33 9.79
N GLU A 159 -11.76 -11.49 9.85
CA GLU A 159 -11.98 -12.19 11.09
C GLU A 159 -10.70 -12.96 11.44
N PRO A 160 -9.93 -12.54 12.45
CA PRO A 160 -8.75 -13.29 12.85
C PRO A 160 -9.18 -14.69 13.27
N GLN A 161 -8.72 -15.71 12.54
CA GLN A 161 -8.93 -17.11 12.90
C GLN A 161 -8.35 -17.33 14.31
N LYS A 162 -9.23 -17.47 15.30
CA LYS A 162 -8.84 -17.98 16.61
C LYS A 162 -8.27 -19.37 16.40
N LYS A 163 -6.94 -19.50 16.53
CA LYS A 163 -6.25 -20.80 16.49
C LYS A 163 -7.00 -21.77 17.40
N ALA A 164 -7.51 -22.86 16.82
CA ALA A 164 -8.04 -23.99 17.57
C ALA A 164 -6.95 -24.49 18.51
N LYS A 165 -7.19 -24.38 19.82
CA LYS A 165 -6.36 -25.01 20.85
C LYS A 165 -6.54 -26.52 20.69
N GLY A 166 -5.50 -27.19 20.16
CA GLY A 166 -5.33 -28.62 20.35
C GLY A 166 -5.09 -28.93 21.83
N ASP A 167 -5.72 -30.01 22.29
CA ASP A 167 -5.66 -30.53 23.65
C ASP A 167 -4.24 -30.63 24.21
N LYS A 168 -4.04 -30.05 25.39
CA LYS A 168 -3.21 -30.63 26.44
C LYS A 168 -3.90 -30.42 27.79
N GLU A 169 -3.98 -31.53 28.50
CA GLU A 169 -4.73 -31.78 29.73
C GLU A 169 -4.40 -30.84 30.89
N ALA A 170 -5.38 -30.82 31.80
CA ALA A 170 -5.57 -29.98 32.96
C ALA A 170 -4.43 -30.00 34.00
N VAL A 171 -4.15 -28.82 34.56
CA VAL A 171 -4.13 -28.63 36.02
C VAL A 171 -4.84 -27.31 36.38
N GLN A 172 -5.83 -27.47 37.26
CA GLN A 172 -6.71 -26.52 37.97
C GLN A 172 -5.94 -25.44 38.76
N GLU A 173 -6.50 -24.34 39.28
CA GLU A 173 -7.69 -23.50 39.10
C GLU A 173 -7.56 -22.38 40.19
N LYS A 174 -8.24 -21.24 39.99
CA LYS A 174 -8.51 -20.09 40.91
C LYS A 174 -7.53 -18.92 40.78
N LYS A 175 -7.96 -17.66 40.60
CA LYS A 175 -9.28 -17.03 40.78
C LYS A 175 -9.36 -15.76 39.90
N LYS A 176 -10.55 -15.51 39.38
CA LYS A 176 -10.94 -14.39 38.51
C LYS A 176 -11.38 -13.19 39.37
N ALA A 177 -11.01 -11.97 38.98
CA ALA A 177 -11.80 -10.77 39.21
C ALA A 177 -11.59 -9.79 38.04
N PRO A 178 -12.60 -8.98 37.69
CA PRO A 178 -12.83 -8.51 36.32
C PRO A 178 -12.44 -7.05 36.14
N GLU A 179 -11.88 -6.70 34.98
CA GLU A 179 -11.86 -5.32 34.52
C GLU A 179 -12.46 -5.22 33.11
N THR A 180 -13.73 -4.85 33.15
CA THR A 180 -14.37 -3.80 32.33
C THR A 180 -14.03 -3.76 30.85
N GLU A 181 -15.01 -4.23 30.09
CA GLU A 181 -15.39 -3.72 28.78
C GLU A 181 -15.30 -2.19 28.76
N ALA A 182 -14.39 -1.65 27.95
CA ALA A 182 -14.53 -0.30 27.43
C ALA A 182 -15.18 -0.42 26.06
N SER A 183 -16.51 -0.31 26.07
CA SER A 183 -17.30 0.07 24.91
C SER A 183 -16.90 1.49 24.48
N ASP A 184 -16.29 1.62 23.31
CA ASP A 184 -16.31 2.86 22.53
C ASP A 184 -16.21 2.47 21.05
N LYS A 185 -17.31 1.90 20.54
CA LYS A 185 -17.53 1.72 19.11
C LYS A 185 -18.00 3.08 18.58
N ASP A 186 -17.34 3.56 17.54
CA ASP A 186 -17.56 4.85 16.82
C ASP A 186 -16.58 5.99 17.14
N LYS A 187 -15.32 5.69 17.45
CA LYS A 187 -14.21 6.59 17.07
C LYS A 187 -13.75 6.24 15.66
N GLU A 188 -13.87 7.20 14.76
CA GLU A 188 -13.29 7.17 13.42
C GLU A 188 -11.83 6.68 13.51
N LEU A 189 -11.55 5.51 12.93
CA LEU A 189 -10.24 4.87 12.99
C LEU A 189 -9.27 5.67 12.11
N SER A 190 -8.46 6.52 12.74
CA SER A 190 -7.44 7.33 12.08
C SER A 190 -6.04 6.94 12.54
N VAL A 191 -5.07 7.01 11.62
CA VAL A 191 -3.63 6.80 11.91
C VAL A 191 -3.12 7.85 12.90
N SER A 192 -3.74 9.03 12.97
CA SER A 192 -3.42 10.09 13.94
C SER A 192 -3.64 9.66 15.40
N LEU A 193 -4.37 8.55 15.64
CA LEU A 193 -4.50 7.95 16.97
C LEU A 193 -3.23 7.23 17.43
N LEU A 194 -2.31 6.92 16.51
CA LEU A 194 -1.05 6.26 16.83
C LEU A 194 0.01 7.30 17.15
N ASN A 195 0.64 7.17 18.32
CA ASN A 195 1.83 7.93 18.63
C ASN A 195 3.05 7.19 18.07
N ILE A 196 3.45 7.56 16.86
CA ILE A 196 4.59 6.97 16.17
C ILE A 196 5.80 7.88 16.33
N GLN A 197 6.90 7.34 16.85
CA GLN A 197 8.12 8.09 17.12
C GLN A 197 9.35 7.39 16.58
N VAL A 198 10.41 8.15 16.39
CA VAL A 198 11.76 7.65 16.12
C VAL A 198 12.43 7.25 17.43
N GLY A 199 13.03 6.07 17.47
CA GLY A 199 13.79 5.58 18.61
C GLY A 199 15.19 5.14 18.24
N LEU A 200 16.14 5.27 19.16
CA LEU A 200 17.48 4.71 19.05
C LEU A 200 17.60 3.51 19.98
N ILE A 201 17.91 2.33 19.44
CA ILE A 201 18.14 1.14 20.25
C ILE A 201 19.51 1.28 20.92
N CYS A 202 19.51 1.54 22.23
CA CYS A 202 20.73 1.65 23.03
C CYS A 202 21.31 0.28 23.39
N LYS A 203 20.44 -0.70 23.65
CA LYS A 203 20.82 -2.10 23.91
C LYS A 203 19.77 -3.04 23.35
N ALA A 204 20.21 -4.22 22.90
CA ALA A 204 19.34 -5.33 22.55
C ALA A 204 19.93 -6.64 23.10
N TRP A 205 19.09 -7.57 23.52
CA TRP A 205 19.49 -8.92 23.93
C TRP A 205 18.37 -9.93 23.70
N LYS A 206 18.70 -11.23 23.74
CA LYS A 206 17.70 -12.29 23.62
C LYS A 206 16.81 -12.35 24.84
N HIS A 207 15.51 -12.57 24.61
CA HIS A 207 14.57 -12.72 25.70
C HIS A 207 14.87 -13.98 26.54
N PRO A 208 14.83 -13.90 27.89
CA PRO A 208 15.30 -14.98 28.78
C PRO A 208 14.49 -16.28 28.66
N SER A 209 13.19 -16.19 28.36
CA SER A 209 12.29 -17.35 28.27
C SER A 209 11.73 -17.63 26.87
N ALA A 210 12.19 -16.93 25.83
CA ALA A 210 11.61 -17.04 24.48
C ALA A 210 12.63 -16.82 23.36
N ASP A 211 12.91 -17.88 22.59
CA ASP A 211 13.90 -17.85 21.50
C ASP A 211 13.50 -16.98 20.31
N SER A 212 12.21 -16.67 20.16
CA SER A 212 11.70 -15.84 19.07
C SER A 212 11.63 -14.35 19.41
N LEU A 213 12.02 -13.95 20.62
CA LEU A 213 11.87 -12.58 21.10
C LEU A 213 13.24 -11.94 21.41
N LEU A 214 13.34 -10.64 21.14
CA LEU A 214 14.40 -9.77 21.61
C LEU A 214 13.82 -8.77 22.60
N VAL A 215 14.68 -8.30 23.51
CA VAL A 215 14.38 -7.22 24.43
C VAL A 215 15.31 -6.06 24.07
N GLU A 216 14.73 -4.88 23.87
CA GLU A 216 15.42 -3.67 23.48
C GLU A 216 15.22 -2.56 24.52
N GLU A 217 16.30 -1.85 24.86
CA GLU A 217 16.23 -0.54 25.52
C GLU A 217 16.31 0.54 24.44
N ILE A 218 15.22 1.29 24.27
CA ILE A 218 15.06 2.27 23.18
C ILE A 218 14.95 3.68 23.76
N ASP A 219 15.83 4.57 23.32
CA ASP A 219 15.74 6.01 23.58
C ASP A 219 14.75 6.64 22.61
N VAL A 220 13.71 7.28 23.15
CA VAL A 220 12.69 8.03 22.40
C VAL A 220 12.67 9.51 22.81
N GLY A 221 13.79 10.05 23.31
CA GLY A 221 13.88 11.43 23.79
C GLY A 221 13.17 11.67 25.14
N GLU A 222 12.84 10.60 25.86
CA GLU A 222 12.26 10.65 27.21
C GLU A 222 13.37 10.57 28.28
N ALA A 223 13.04 10.91 29.53
CA ALA A 223 14.00 10.82 30.64
C ALA A 223 14.44 9.38 30.96
N LYS A 224 13.69 8.38 30.51
CA LYS A 224 13.98 6.96 30.69
C LYS A 224 13.93 6.25 29.35
N LEU A 225 14.82 5.28 29.17
CA LEU A 225 14.76 4.36 28.04
C LEU A 225 13.52 3.47 28.19
N ARG A 226 12.82 3.25 27.10
CA ARG A 226 11.69 2.32 27.06
C ARG A 226 12.19 0.91 26.84
N GLN A 227 11.67 -0.02 27.62
CA GLN A 227 11.88 -1.44 27.37
C GLN A 227 10.83 -1.92 26.38
N VAL A 228 11.27 -2.44 25.24
CA VAL A 228 10.40 -2.99 24.19
C VAL A 228 10.77 -4.45 23.98
N VAL A 229 9.77 -5.28 23.69
CA VAL A 229 9.98 -6.69 23.34
C VAL A 229 9.50 -6.91 21.91
N SER A 230 10.40 -7.30 21.02
CA SER A 230 10.10 -7.51 19.60
C SER A 230 10.22 -8.97 19.18
N GLY A 231 9.48 -9.36 18.13
CA GLY A 231 9.52 -10.69 17.52
C GLY A 231 10.67 -10.89 16.52
N LEU A 232 11.76 -10.12 16.65
CA LEU A 232 12.80 -10.02 15.62
C LEU A 232 13.92 -11.06 15.73
N ALA A 233 13.95 -11.91 16.76
CA ALA A 233 15.09 -12.80 17.03
C ALA A 233 15.43 -13.79 15.89
N LYS A 234 14.45 -14.10 15.03
CA LYS A 234 14.65 -14.96 13.85
C LYS A 234 15.21 -14.23 12.63
N TYR A 235 15.18 -12.90 12.63
CA TYR A 235 15.45 -12.06 11.47
C TYR A 235 16.62 -11.10 11.70
N CYS A 236 16.83 -10.65 12.94
CA CYS A 236 17.89 -9.74 13.32
C CYS A 236 18.64 -10.27 14.53
N SER A 237 19.96 -10.08 14.55
CA SER A 237 20.75 -10.31 15.76
C SER A 237 20.74 -9.08 16.67
N PRO A 238 20.94 -9.23 18.00
CA PRO A 238 21.03 -8.09 18.92
C PRO A 238 22.09 -7.07 18.53
N GLU A 239 23.20 -7.53 17.96
CA GLU A 239 24.33 -6.69 17.52
C GLU A 239 23.94 -5.84 16.30
N GLN A 240 23.09 -6.35 15.41
CA GLN A 240 22.58 -5.60 14.26
C GLN A 240 21.54 -4.54 14.64
N LEU A 241 20.89 -4.70 15.79
CA LEU A 241 19.89 -3.76 16.29
C LEU A 241 20.49 -2.69 17.19
N THR A 242 21.59 -2.98 17.88
CA THR A 242 22.24 -2.00 18.76
C THR A 242 22.76 -0.79 17.95
N ASN A 243 22.54 0.42 18.46
CA ASN A 243 22.79 1.71 17.79
C ASN A 243 21.99 1.93 16.49
N ARG A 244 20.98 1.11 16.21
CA ARG A 244 20.10 1.29 15.07
C ARG A 244 18.95 2.23 15.43
N ARG A 245 18.63 3.14 14.51
CA ARG A 245 17.39 3.93 14.59
C ARG A 245 16.23 3.14 14.03
N VAL A 246 15.11 3.17 14.73
CA VAL A 246 13.87 2.46 14.38
C VAL A 246 12.67 3.36 14.57
N VAL A 247 11.54 2.97 14.00
CA VAL A 247 10.25 3.61 14.24
C VAL A 247 9.42 2.73 15.17
N LEU A 248 8.81 3.32 16.21
CA LEU A 248 7.97 2.57 17.16
C LEU A 248 6.70 3.33 17.55
N ILE A 249 5.69 2.57 17.97
CA ILE A 249 4.48 3.11 18.59
C ILE A 249 4.67 3.17 20.11
N THR A 250 4.43 4.33 20.71
CA THR A 250 4.71 4.59 22.14
C THR A 250 3.47 4.80 23.00
N ASN A 251 2.28 5.03 22.41
CA ASN A 251 1.02 5.18 23.15
C ASN A 251 0.26 3.85 23.36
N VAL A 252 0.92 2.71 23.19
CA VAL A 252 0.36 1.41 23.55
C VAL A 252 0.32 1.26 25.06
N LYS A 253 -0.72 0.60 25.59
CA LYS A 253 -0.75 0.24 27.00
C LYS A 253 0.41 -0.74 27.27
N PRO A 254 1.26 -0.47 28.28
CA PRO A 254 2.32 -1.40 28.65
C PRO A 254 1.77 -2.81 28.91
N GLY A 255 2.42 -3.82 28.35
CA GLY A 255 1.99 -5.21 28.47
C GLY A 255 3.15 -6.17 28.68
N LYS A 256 2.92 -7.27 29.39
CA LYS A 256 3.92 -8.32 29.55
C LYS A 256 3.90 -9.25 28.33
N LEU A 257 5.07 -9.45 27.71
CA LEU A 257 5.30 -10.57 26.81
C LEU A 257 6.08 -11.61 27.61
N ARG A 258 5.42 -12.72 27.94
CA ARG A 258 5.95 -13.72 28.88
C ARG A 258 6.25 -13.08 30.24
N ASP A 259 7.51 -13.03 30.64
CA ASP A 259 8.02 -12.51 31.90
C ASP A 259 8.62 -11.10 31.80
N VAL A 260 8.71 -10.53 30.59
CA VAL A 260 9.31 -9.20 30.36
C VAL A 260 8.23 -8.17 29.99
N MET A 261 8.35 -6.96 30.55
CA MET A 261 7.45 -5.84 30.28
C MET A 261 7.81 -5.15 28.96
N SER A 262 6.83 -4.85 28.11
CA SER A 262 7.00 -4.06 26.88
C SER A 262 6.18 -2.78 26.94
N GLU A 263 6.83 -1.65 26.69
CA GLU A 263 6.29 -0.29 26.76
C GLU A 263 6.24 0.38 25.37
N GLY A 264 6.22 -0.44 24.32
CA GLY A 264 6.18 0.01 22.93
C GLY A 264 6.05 -1.15 21.95
N LEU A 265 5.95 -0.80 20.66
CA LEU A 265 5.98 -1.74 19.54
C LEU A 265 6.87 -1.19 18.43
N VAL A 266 7.95 -1.90 18.10
CA VAL A 266 8.79 -1.58 16.94
C VAL A 266 8.04 -1.91 15.66
N LEU A 267 7.96 -0.95 14.73
CA LEU A 267 7.34 -1.14 13.43
C LEU A 267 8.32 -1.82 12.47
N CYS A 268 7.83 -2.85 11.79
CA CYS A 268 8.60 -3.62 10.84
C CYS A 268 7.84 -3.78 9.53
N ALA A 269 8.57 -3.91 8.42
CA ALA A 269 8.04 -4.40 7.17
C ALA A 269 8.28 -5.91 7.08
N SER A 270 7.35 -6.64 6.47
CA SER A 270 7.53 -8.06 6.14
C SER A 270 7.09 -8.34 4.72
N ASN A 271 7.69 -9.36 4.11
CA ASN A 271 7.15 -9.94 2.88
C ASN A 271 5.91 -10.81 3.16
N GLU A 272 5.21 -11.20 2.09
CA GLU A 272 3.93 -11.93 2.15
C GLU A 272 4.04 -13.26 2.93
N ASP A 273 5.14 -14.00 2.71
CA ASP A 273 5.37 -15.30 3.37
C ASP A 273 6.02 -15.19 4.76
N HIS A 274 6.25 -13.97 5.27
CA HIS A 274 6.96 -13.69 6.53
C HIS A 274 8.35 -14.35 6.66
N THR A 275 8.99 -14.64 5.53
CA THR A 275 10.37 -15.18 5.49
C THR A 275 11.42 -14.08 5.68
N ALA A 276 11.07 -12.83 5.38
CA ALA A 276 11.89 -11.65 5.64
C ALA A 276 11.08 -10.60 6.43
N VAL A 277 11.66 -10.12 7.54
CA VAL A 277 11.09 -9.07 8.39
C VAL A 277 12.22 -8.11 8.74
N GLU A 278 12.02 -6.82 8.51
CA GLU A 278 13.00 -5.78 8.80
C GLU A 278 12.39 -4.58 9.53
N PRO A 279 13.07 -4.00 10.53
CA PRO A 279 12.63 -2.77 11.18
C PRO A 279 12.53 -1.60 10.19
N LEU A 280 11.47 -0.81 10.30
CA LEU A 280 11.35 0.44 9.54
C LEU A 280 12.44 1.41 9.97
N LEU A 281 13.16 1.94 8.98
CA LEU A 281 14.24 2.88 9.18
C LEU A 281 13.72 4.31 8.96
N PRO A 282 13.94 5.24 9.93
CA PRO A 282 13.66 6.65 9.70
C PRO A 282 14.71 7.27 8.76
N PRO A 283 14.44 8.46 8.20
CA PRO A 283 15.41 9.21 7.41
C PRO A 283 16.73 9.43 8.15
N GLU A 284 17.82 9.52 7.40
CA GLU A 284 19.13 9.81 7.97
C GLU A 284 19.12 11.18 8.66
N GLY A 285 19.58 11.22 9.91
CA GLY A 285 19.59 12.42 10.73
C GLY A 285 18.36 12.62 11.64
N ALA A 286 17.32 11.79 11.53
CA ALA A 286 16.18 11.84 12.43
C ALA A 286 16.59 11.65 13.91
N LYS A 287 15.98 12.44 14.80
CA LYS A 287 16.36 12.46 16.23
C LYS A 287 15.47 11.52 17.05
N PRO A 288 16.00 10.86 18.09
CA PRO A 288 15.17 10.16 19.06
C PRO A 288 14.04 11.06 19.59
N GLY A 289 12.81 10.53 19.59
CA GLY A 289 11.59 11.22 20.03
C GLY A 289 10.85 12.01 18.96
N GLU A 290 11.44 12.18 17.78
CA GLU A 290 10.78 12.85 16.66
C GLU A 290 9.53 12.08 16.21
N HIS A 291 8.44 12.80 15.96
CA HIS A 291 7.17 12.20 15.56
C HIS A 291 7.14 11.88 14.07
N VAL A 292 6.63 10.70 13.74
CA VAL A 292 6.33 10.31 12.36
C VAL A 292 4.89 10.69 12.05
N SER A 293 4.71 11.59 11.07
CA SER A 293 3.41 12.02 10.57
C SER A 293 3.17 11.54 9.15
N PHE A 294 1.91 11.38 8.78
CA PHE A 294 1.49 11.06 7.42
C PHE A 294 0.89 12.30 6.78
N SER A 295 1.09 12.47 5.48
CA SER A 295 0.45 13.55 4.71
C SER A 295 -1.05 13.27 4.58
N GLY A 296 -1.89 14.17 5.09
CA GLY A 296 -3.35 14.08 5.10
C GLY A 296 -3.92 14.71 6.36
#